data_AF-A0AA35SVJ6-F1
#
_entry.id   AF-A0AA35SVJ6-F1
#
_cell.length_a   1.000
_cell.length_b   1.000
_cell.length_c   1.000
_cell.angle_alpha   90.00
_cell.angle_beta   90.00
_cell.angle_gamma   90.00
#
_symmetry.space_group_name_H-M   'P 1'
#
loop_
_entity.id
_entity.type
_entity.pdbx_description
1 polymer ?
#
loop_
_entity_poly.entity_id
_entity_poly.type
_entity_poly.pdbx_seq_one_letter_code
_entity_poly.pdbx_strand_id
1 'polypeptide(L)'
;MPSDEESYSNLEFFEHDPVFWAPASTTLDLYEQLFIKRYREINRNQICIVEQIGSGQFGMVSRGEWVYSGESMQIAVKTLKKQAGE
;
A
#
# COMPACT_ATOMS: atom_id res chain seq x y z
N MET A 1 26.52 8.60 13.18
CA MET A 1 25.12 8.21 13.00
C MET A 1 24.51 9.27 12.10
N PRO A 2 24.41 9.05 10.78
CA PRO A 2 23.70 9.99 9.93
C PRO A 2 22.20 9.83 10.23
N SER A 3 21.54 10.95 10.50
CA SER A 3 20.11 11.07 10.79
C SER A 3 19.30 10.65 9.56
N ASP A 4 18.39 9.70 9.75
CA ASP A 4 17.49 9.13 8.72
C ASP A 4 16.53 10.14 8.05
N GLU A 5 16.68 11.45 8.31
CA GLU A 5 15.79 12.50 7.82
C GLU A 5 16.07 12.93 6.37
N GLU A 6 17.25 12.64 5.81
CA GLU A 6 17.65 13.23 4.52
C GLU A 6 17.14 12.50 3.24
N SER A 7 16.36 11.41 3.33
CA SER A 7 16.09 10.57 2.13
C SER A 7 14.63 10.44 1.65
N TYR A 8 13.69 11.28 2.10
CA TYR A 8 12.29 11.22 1.62
C TYR A 8 11.82 12.44 0.81
N SER A 9 12.63 13.49 0.71
CA SER A 9 12.27 14.75 0.02
C SER A 9 12.10 14.63 -1.51
N ASN A 10 12.59 13.56 -2.12
CA ASN A 10 12.55 13.37 -3.58
C ASN A 10 11.39 12.49 -4.08
N LEU A 11 10.46 12.11 -3.20
CA LEU A 11 9.29 11.32 -3.58
C LEU A 11 8.07 12.23 -3.73
N GLU A 12 8.00 12.98 -4.84
CA GLU A 12 6.83 13.79 -5.25
C GLU A 12 5.52 12.98 -5.35
N PHE A 13 5.59 11.65 -5.20
CA PHE A 13 4.47 10.73 -5.20
C PHE A 13 3.63 10.74 -3.90
N PHE A 14 4.21 11.12 -2.76
CA PHE A 14 3.51 11.07 -1.48
C PHE A 14 3.09 12.48 -1.02
N GLU A 15 1.78 12.71 -0.89
CA GLU A 15 1.26 13.88 -0.16
C GLU A 15 1.68 13.75 1.31
N HIS A 16 2.62 14.59 1.74
CA HIS A 16 2.97 14.74 3.14
C HIS A 16 1.83 15.46 3.86
N ASP A 17 0.93 14.70 4.48
CA ASP A 17 -0.01 15.24 5.45
C ASP A 17 0.74 15.41 6.79
N PRO A 18 0.93 16.65 7.28
CA PRO A 18 1.67 16.89 8.53
C PRO A 18 0.93 16.32 9.75
N VAL A 19 -0.34 15.93 9.60
CA VAL A 19 -1.16 15.39 10.67
C VAL A 19 -1.22 13.87 10.56
N PHE A 20 -0.80 13.18 11.63
CA PHE A 20 -0.98 11.74 11.73
C PHE A 20 -2.46 11.39 11.57
N TRP A 21 -2.78 10.63 10.52
CA TRP A 21 -4.13 10.14 10.28
C TRP A 21 -4.39 8.93 11.17
N ALA A 22 -5.00 9.19 12.33
CA ALA A 22 -5.37 8.13 13.27
C ALA A 22 -6.51 7.27 12.68
N PRO A 23 -6.35 5.94 12.62
CA PRO A 23 -7.41 5.07 12.15
C PRO A 23 -8.60 5.11 13.11
N ALA A 24 -9.82 4.98 12.59
CA ALA A 24 -10.99 4.89 13.44
C ALA A 24 -10.94 3.67 14.35
N SER A 25 -11.60 3.78 15.50
CA SER A 25 -11.68 2.73 16.52
C SER A 25 -12.65 1.60 16.15
N THR A 26 -13.55 1.82 15.20
CA THR A 26 -14.47 0.79 14.71
C THR A 26 -14.22 0.47 13.25
N THR A 27 -14.55 -0.76 12.84
CA THR A 27 -14.42 -1.22 11.46
C THR A 27 -15.27 -0.40 10.50
N LEU A 28 -16.49 -0.03 10.89
CA LEU A 28 -17.40 0.76 10.06
C LEU A 28 -16.80 2.14 9.77
N ASP A 29 -16.40 2.84 10.83
CA ASP A 29 -15.81 4.18 10.73
C ASP A 29 -14.49 4.15 9.94
N LEU A 30 -13.70 3.07 10.05
CA LEU A 30 -12.47 2.91 9.27
C LEU A 30 -12.78 2.84 7.77
N TYR A 31 -13.78 2.05 7.38
CA TYR A 31 -14.20 1.97 5.97
C TYR A 31 -14.75 3.32 5.47
N GLU A 32 -15.49 4.05 6.29
CA GLU A 32 -15.94 5.41 5.95
C GLU A 32 -14.76 6.37 5.75
N GLN A 33 -13.77 6.35 6.64
CA GLN A 33 -12.58 7.18 6.49
C GLN A 33 -11.77 6.81 5.23
N LEU A 34 -11.62 5.52 4.93
CA LEU A 34 -10.97 5.05 3.71
C LEU A 34 -11.73 5.51 2.46
N PHE A 35 -13.06 5.44 2.48
CA PHE A 35 -13.93 5.92 1.41
C PHE A 35 -13.78 7.43 1.19
N ILE A 36 -13.78 8.23 2.27
CA ILE A 36 -13.59 9.69 2.22
C ILE A 36 -12.23 10.04 1.60
N LYS A 37 -11.18 9.32 1.99
CA LYS A 37 -9.82 9.46 1.42
C LYS A 37 -9.68 8.84 0.02
N ARG A 38 -10.78 8.30 -0.54
CA ARG A 38 -10.84 7.66 -1.86
C ARG A 38 -9.90 6.47 -2.01
N TYR A 39 -9.53 5.81 -0.90
CA TYR A 39 -8.88 4.51 -0.96
C TYR A 39 -9.91 3.48 -1.41
N ARG A 40 -9.67 2.90 -2.60
CA ARG A 40 -10.59 1.95 -3.23
C ARG A 40 -10.08 0.54 -3.02
N GLU A 41 -11.01 -0.35 -2.66
CA GLU A 41 -10.75 -1.77 -2.80
C GLU A 41 -10.58 -2.09 -4.29
N ILE A 42 -9.44 -2.67 -4.64
CA ILE A 42 -9.14 -3.10 -6.00
C ILE A 42 -9.60 -4.55 -6.13
N ASN A 43 -10.41 -4.84 -7.15
CA ASN A 43 -10.84 -6.20 -7.40
C ASN A 43 -9.63 -7.09 -7.70
N ARG A 44 -9.47 -8.21 -7.01
CA ARG A 44 -8.31 -9.09 -7.15
C ARG A 44 -8.07 -9.54 -8.59
N ASN A 45 -9.13 -9.71 -9.38
CA ASN A 45 -9.06 -10.12 -10.78
C ASN A 45 -8.44 -9.05 -11.71
N GLN A 46 -8.36 -7.79 -11.25
CA GLN A 46 -7.68 -6.71 -11.96
C GLN A 46 -6.17 -6.69 -11.69
N ILE A 47 -5.68 -7.51 -10.76
CA ILE A 47 -4.27 -7.54 -10.37
C ILE A 47 -3.61 -8.83 -10.86
N CYS A 48 -2.67 -8.70 -11.78
CA CYS A 48 -1.77 -9.77 -12.18
C CYS A 48 -0.48 -9.70 -11.36
N ILE A 49 -0.09 -10.79 -10.69
CA ILE A 49 1.21 -10.88 -10.00
C ILE A 49 2.22 -11.43 -10.98
N VAL A 50 3.33 -10.71 -11.19
CA VAL A 50 4.33 -11.07 -12.20
C VAL A 50 5.51 -11.80 -11.56
N GLU A 51 6.20 -11.17 -10.62
CA GLU A 51 7.38 -11.76 -9.96
C GLU A 51 7.58 -11.23 -8.55
N GLN A 52 8.20 -12.02 -7.67
CA GLN A 52 8.60 -11.55 -6.35
C GLN A 52 9.85 -10.67 -6.47
N ILE A 53 9.78 -9.45 -5.93
CA ILE A 53 10.89 -8.48 -5.95
C ILE A 53 11.55 -8.29 -4.59
N GLY A 54 10.91 -8.75 -3.50
CA GLY A 54 11.49 -8.66 -2.17
C GLY A 54 10.77 -9.52 -1.14
N SER A 55 11.46 -9.81 -0.03
CA SER A 55 10.86 -10.47 1.13
C SER A 55 11.53 -10.01 2.42
N GLY A 56 10.78 -10.06 3.52
CA GLY A 56 11.26 -9.71 4.84
C GLY A 56 10.56 -10.53 5.93
N GLN A 57 10.78 -10.15 7.17
CA GLN A 57 10.21 -10.84 8.33
C GLN A 57 8.67 -10.92 8.25
N PHE A 58 8.01 -9.82 7.90
CA PHE A 58 6.55 -9.68 7.98
C PHE A 58 5.79 -10.00 6.68
N GLY A 59 6.49 -10.18 5.56
CA GLY A 59 5.82 -10.30 4.27
C GLY A 59 6.76 -10.46 3.08
N MET A 60 6.15 -10.52 1.90
CA MET A 60 6.81 -10.50 0.60
C MET A 60 6.22 -9.38 -0.26
N VAL A 61 7.02 -8.85 -1.16
CA VAL A 61 6.62 -7.83 -2.14
C VAL A 61 6.83 -8.41 -3.53
N SER A 62 5.79 -8.33 -4.35
CA SER A 62 5.84 -8.75 -5.75
C SER A 62 5.56 -7.58 -6.68
N ARG A 63 6.23 -7.55 -7.82
CA ARG A 63 5.82 -6.69 -8.94
C ARG A 63 4.55 -7.27 -9.53
N GLY A 64 3.59 -6.40 -9.80
CA GLY A 64 2.33 -6.75 -10.43
C GLY A 64 1.92 -5.72 -11.48
N GLU A 65 0.84 -6.04 -12.18
CA GLU A 65 0.15 -5.15 -13.10
C GLU A 65 -1.29 -4.99 -12.65
N TRP A 66 -1.75 -3.74 -12.54
CA TRP A 66 -3.14 -3.40 -12.30
C TRP A 66 -3.80 -2.98 -13.61
N VAL A 67 -4.82 -3.72 -14.04
CA VAL A 67 -5.60 -3.39 -15.23
C VAL A 67 -6.87 -2.67 -14.83
N TYR A 68 -6.99 -1.40 -15.20
CA TYR A 68 -8.17 -0.58 -14.95
C TYR A 68 -8.60 0.17 -16.21
N SER A 69 -9.86 0.03 -16.60
CA SER A 69 -10.44 0.69 -17.78
C SER A 69 -9.65 0.48 -19.10
N GLY A 70 -8.99 -0.66 -19.24
CA GLY A 70 -8.20 -1.03 -20.42
C GLY A 70 -6.73 -0.57 -20.39
N GLU A 71 -6.31 0.16 -19.36
CA GLU A 71 -4.92 0.56 -19.14
C GLU A 71 -4.26 -0.37 -18.12
N SER A 72 -2.96 -0.65 -18.31
CA SER A 72 -2.14 -1.45 -17.38
C SER A 72 -1.13 -0.54 -16.67
N MET A 73 -1.12 -0.60 -15.34
CA MET A 73 -0.20 0.14 -14.48
C MET A 73 0.68 -0.82 -13.70
N GLN A 74 1.99 -0.56 -13.64
CA GLN A 74 2.89 -1.35 -12.79
C GLN A 74 2.68 -0.99 -11.32
N ILE A 75 2.57 -2.01 -10.48
CA ILE A 75 2.34 -1.86 -9.03
C ILE A 75 3.28 -2.75 -8.23
N ALA A 76 3.43 -2.44 -6.94
CA ALA A 76 4.00 -3.34 -5.96
C ALA A 76 2.88 -3.92 -5.08
N VAL A 77 2.85 -5.25 -4.92
CA VAL A 77 1.88 -5.95 -4.09
C VAL A 77 2.57 -6.54 -2.88
N LYS A 78 2.28 -6.00 -1.70
CA LYS A 78 2.79 -6.53 -0.42
C LYS A 78 1.82 -7.56 0.15
N THR A 79 2.29 -8.78 0.32
CA THR A 79 1.53 -9.89 0.93
C THR A 79 2.11 -10.19 2.31
N LEU A 80 1.27 -10.17 3.34
CA LEU A 80 1.68 -10.51 4.70
C LEU A 80 1.75 -12.03 4.87
N LYS A 81 2.74 -12.51 5.63
CA LYS A 81 2.84 -13.96 5.96
C LYS A 81 1.73 -14.31 6.96
N LYS A 82 1.17 -15.53 6.86
CA LYS A 82 0.12 -16.01 7.78
C LYS A 82 0.51 -15.94 9.27
N GLN A 83 1.81 -16.01 9.57
CA GLN A 83 2.36 -15.96 10.93
C GLN A 83 2.54 -14.52 11.46
N ALA A 84 2.15 -13.48 10.72
CA ALA A 84 2.24 -12.09 11.15
C ALA A 84 0.98 -11.61 11.92
N GLY A 85 0.14 -12.54 12.38
CA GLY A 85 -1.14 -12.26 13.05
C GLY A 85 -1.44 -13.16 14.25
N GLU A 86 -0.43 -13.85 14.81
CA GLU A 86 -0.48 -14.48 16.14
C GLU A 86 0.38 -13.71 17.13
#